data_AF-A0A961MP53-F1
#
_entry.id   AF-A0A961MP53-F1
#
_cell.length_a   1.000
_cell.length_b   1.000
_cell.length_c   1.000
_cell.angle_alpha   90.00
_cell.angle_beta   90.00
_cell.angle_gamma   90.00
#
_symmetry.space_group_name_H-M   'P 1'
#
loop_
_entity.id
_entity.type
_entity.pdbx_description
1 polymer ?
#
loop_
_entity_poly.entity_id
_entity_poly.type
_entity_poly.pdbx_seq_one_letter_code
_entity_poly.pdbx_strand_id
1 'polypeptide(L)'
;PRAKALALLAEPLDAETAAQWGLIWKAVDDEALANEARAIAARLAAGPTRGLGLTKRAIQAAASNSLDTQLDLERDLQREAGRTADYAEGVIAFLGKRRPEFRGQ
;
A
#
# COMPACT_ATOMS: atom_id res chain seq x y z
N PRO A 1 -12.13 5.96 -23.25
CA PRO A 1 -11.71 5.47 -21.91
C PRO A 1 -12.50 6.23 -20.82
N ARG A 2 -12.81 5.59 -19.68
CA ARG A 2 -13.66 6.14 -18.60
C ARG A 2 -13.27 7.56 -18.16
N ALA A 3 -11.98 7.82 -18.03
CA ALA A 3 -11.45 9.14 -17.67
C ALA A 3 -11.88 10.28 -18.63
N LYS A 4 -11.95 10.03 -19.94
CA LYS A 4 -12.39 11.05 -20.92
C LYS A 4 -13.89 11.33 -20.82
N ALA A 5 -14.71 10.33 -20.51
CA ALA A 5 -16.15 10.51 -20.36
C ALA A 5 -16.47 11.39 -19.15
N LEU A 6 -15.85 11.09 -17.99
CA LEU A 6 -15.96 11.91 -16.77
C LEU A 6 -15.57 13.38 -17.03
N ALA A 7 -14.46 13.61 -17.73
CA ALA A 7 -13.95 14.95 -17.98
C ALA A 7 -14.81 15.78 -18.95
N LEU A 8 -15.45 15.16 -19.94
CA LEU A 8 -16.18 15.85 -20.99
C LEU A 8 -17.68 16.00 -20.71
N LEU A 9 -18.27 15.05 -19.98
CA LEU A 9 -19.71 15.00 -19.75
C LEU A 9 -20.10 15.43 -18.33
N ALA A 10 -19.14 15.48 -17.40
CA ALA A 10 -19.33 15.91 -16.01
C ALA A 10 -20.48 15.17 -15.28
N GLU A 11 -20.74 13.93 -15.67
CA GLU A 11 -21.72 13.08 -15.00
C GLU A 11 -21.24 12.73 -13.58
N PRO A 12 -22.12 12.79 -12.57
CA PRO A 12 -21.79 12.34 -11.22
C PRO A 12 -21.36 10.86 -11.22
N LEU A 13 -20.35 10.55 -10.40
CA LEU A 13 -19.84 9.19 -10.21
C LEU A 13 -20.05 8.80 -8.75
N ASP A 14 -20.87 7.79 -8.51
CA ASP A 14 -21.06 7.21 -7.18
C ASP A 14 -19.81 6.42 -6.72
N ALA A 15 -19.70 6.24 -5.39
CA ALA A 15 -18.51 5.66 -4.78
C ALA A 15 -18.33 4.17 -5.12
N GLU A 16 -19.42 3.42 -5.21
CA GLU A 16 -19.44 2.00 -5.56
C GLU A 16 -18.89 1.81 -6.98
N THR A 17 -19.36 2.60 -7.93
CA THR A 17 -18.87 2.58 -9.31
C THR A 17 -17.42 3.03 -9.38
N ALA A 18 -17.02 4.07 -8.62
CA ALA A 18 -15.62 4.49 -8.54
C ALA A 18 -14.69 3.38 -8.01
N ALA A 19 -15.13 2.60 -7.02
CA ALA A 19 -14.39 1.45 -6.50
C ALA A 19 -14.31 0.32 -7.53
N GLN A 20 -15.42 -0.01 -8.21
CA GLN A 20 -15.43 -1.01 -9.29
C GLN A 20 -14.53 -0.63 -10.47
N TRP A 21 -14.37 0.67 -10.73
CA TRP A 21 -13.49 1.16 -11.78
C TRP A 21 -12.02 1.19 -11.39
N GLY A 22 -11.70 0.95 -10.11
CA GLY A 22 -10.34 1.04 -9.57
C GLY A 22 -9.87 2.48 -9.38
N LEU A 23 -10.77 3.46 -9.36
CA LEU A 23 -10.43 4.86 -9.07
C LEU A 23 -10.15 5.07 -7.58
N ILE A 24 -10.92 4.39 -6.73
CA ILE A 24 -10.70 4.29 -5.29
C ILE A 24 -10.58 2.82 -4.87
N TRP A 25 -10.01 2.57 -3.70
CA TRP A 25 -9.81 1.20 -3.20
C TRP A 25 -11.12 0.52 -2.74
N LYS A 26 -11.95 1.23 -1.97
CA LYS A 26 -13.15 0.67 -1.33
C LYS A 26 -14.17 1.78 -1.06
N ALA A 27 -15.43 1.49 -1.32
CA ALA A 27 -16.58 2.26 -0.86
C ALA A 27 -17.24 1.55 0.34
N VAL A 28 -17.74 2.31 1.29
CA VAL A 28 -18.47 1.86 2.49
C VAL A 28 -19.55 2.88 2.81
N ASP A 29 -20.55 2.47 3.58
CA ASP A 29 -21.58 3.39 4.11
C ASP A 29 -20.94 4.55 4.87
N ASP A 30 -21.58 5.73 4.80
CA ASP A 30 -21.05 6.97 5.37
C ASP A 30 -20.77 6.85 6.87
N GLU A 31 -21.62 6.16 7.63
CA GLU A 31 -21.45 5.92 9.06
C GLU A 31 -20.25 5.03 9.38
N ALA A 32 -19.85 4.18 8.42
CA ALA A 32 -18.72 3.25 8.58
C ALA A 32 -17.38 3.87 8.14
N LEU A 33 -17.39 4.91 7.30
CA LEU A 33 -16.20 5.47 6.65
C LEU A 33 -15.08 5.81 7.64
N ALA A 34 -15.41 6.56 8.70
CA ALA A 34 -14.41 7.02 9.67
C ALA A 34 -13.81 5.85 10.47
N ASN A 35 -14.60 4.83 10.77
CA ASN A 35 -14.15 3.65 11.51
C ASN A 35 -13.26 2.77 10.65
N GLU A 36 -13.66 2.51 9.39
CA GLU A 36 -12.89 1.72 8.43
C GLU A 36 -11.53 2.40 8.14
N ALA A 37 -11.53 3.71 7.88
CA ALA A 37 -10.30 4.45 7.62
C ALA A 37 -9.32 4.39 8.80
N ARG A 38 -9.81 4.55 10.04
CA ARG A 38 -8.97 4.43 11.24
C ARG A 38 -8.47 3.02 11.46
N ALA A 39 -9.27 2.00 11.19
CA ALA A 39 -8.86 0.61 11.29
C ALA A 39 -7.70 0.29 10.31
N ILE A 40 -7.79 0.79 9.07
CA ILE A 40 -6.72 0.67 8.08
C ILE A 40 -5.47 1.40 8.54
N ALA A 41 -5.61 2.65 9.01
CA ALA A 41 -4.48 3.44 9.50
C ALA A 41 -3.78 2.75 10.69
N ALA A 42 -4.54 2.24 11.66
CA ALA A 42 -4.01 1.48 12.79
C ALA A 42 -3.29 0.21 12.34
N ARG A 43 -3.83 -0.52 11.35
CA ARG A 43 -3.18 -1.70 10.79
C ARG A 43 -1.85 -1.37 10.11
N LEU A 44 -1.79 -0.27 9.35
CA LEU A 44 -0.56 0.18 8.71
C LEU A 44 0.47 0.66 9.74
N ALA A 45 0.04 1.39 10.77
CA ALA A 45 0.89 1.88 11.85
C ALA A 45 1.48 0.74 12.70
N ALA A 46 0.75 -0.37 12.87
CA ALA A 46 1.24 -1.57 13.53
C ALA A 46 2.11 -2.48 12.64
N GLY A 47 2.28 -2.12 11.35
CA GLY A 47 3.11 -2.84 10.39
C GLY A 47 4.58 -2.39 10.37
N PRO A 48 5.41 -3.02 9.52
CA PRO A 48 6.81 -2.63 9.36
C PRO A 48 6.90 -1.33 8.55
N THR A 49 6.79 -0.19 9.25
CA THR A 49 6.58 1.13 8.62
C THR A 49 7.64 1.47 7.56
N ARG A 50 8.92 1.12 7.81
CA ARG A 50 9.99 1.31 6.82
C ARG A 50 9.78 0.44 5.58
N GLY A 51 9.43 -0.83 5.77
CA GLY A 51 9.09 -1.74 4.67
C GLY A 51 7.92 -1.23 3.83
N LEU A 52 6.85 -0.74 4.47
CA LEU A 52 5.70 -0.13 3.78
C LEU A 52 6.11 1.09 2.95
N GLY A 53 6.99 1.94 3.49
CA GLY A 53 7.54 3.10 2.78
C GLY A 53 8.36 2.71 1.55
N LEU A 54 9.22 1.68 1.67
CA LEU A 54 10.01 1.15 0.56
C LEU A 54 9.11 0.56 -0.54
N THR A 55 8.09 -0.22 -0.16
CA THR A 55 7.09 -0.74 -1.10
C THR A 55 6.38 0.39 -1.84
N LYS A 56 5.94 1.45 -1.13
CA LYS A 56 5.30 2.62 -1.77
C LYS A 56 6.25 3.29 -2.78
N ARG A 57 7.53 3.42 -2.44
CA ARG A 57 8.55 3.98 -3.35
C ARG A 57 8.71 3.13 -4.61
N ALA A 58 8.78 1.80 -4.49
CA ALA A 58 8.89 0.88 -5.62
C ALA A 58 7.68 1.02 -6.57
N ILE A 59 6.46 1.01 -6.02
CA ILE A 59 5.21 1.11 -6.80
C ILE A 59 5.15 2.43 -7.58
N GLN A 60 5.51 3.55 -6.94
CA GLN A 60 5.45 4.86 -7.59
C GLN A 60 6.48 5.00 -8.72
N ALA A 61 7.66 4.39 -8.57
CA ALA A 61 8.69 4.41 -9.61
C ALA A 61 8.33 3.53 -10.82
N ALA A 62 7.56 2.45 -10.61
CA ALA A 62 7.15 1.52 -11.67
C ALA A 62 6.27 2.17 -12.76
N ALA A 63 5.65 3.33 -12.48
CA ALA A 63 4.83 4.05 -13.45
C ALA A 63 5.63 4.60 -14.63
N SER A 64 6.94 4.81 -14.47
CA SER A 64 7.81 5.41 -15.50
C SER A 64 9.10 4.63 -15.78
N ASN A 65 9.52 3.74 -14.87
CA ASN A 65 10.72 2.94 -15.06
C ASN A 65 10.55 1.91 -16.20
N SER A 66 11.68 1.59 -16.83
CA SER A 66 11.79 0.34 -17.60
C SER A 66 11.78 -0.86 -16.66
N LEU A 67 11.50 -2.06 -17.19
CA LEU A 67 11.52 -3.29 -16.39
C LEU A 67 12.88 -3.50 -15.70
N ASP A 68 13.99 -3.36 -16.43
CA ASP A 68 15.33 -3.58 -15.88
C ASP A 68 15.65 -2.59 -14.77
N THR A 69 15.34 -1.29 -14.98
CA THR A 69 15.51 -0.25 -13.96
C THR A 69 14.68 -0.53 -12.72
N GLN A 70 13.45 -1.02 -12.90
CA GLN A 70 12.57 -1.35 -11.78
C GLN A 70 13.09 -2.55 -10.99
N LEU A 71 13.59 -3.59 -11.66
CA LEU A 71 14.17 -4.77 -11.00
C LEU A 71 15.44 -4.41 -10.20
N ASP A 72 16.28 -3.52 -10.72
CA ASP A 72 17.44 -2.99 -9.99
C ASP A 72 17.02 -2.21 -8.74
N LEU A 73 16.00 -1.35 -8.86
CA LEU A 73 15.45 -0.61 -7.73
C LEU A 73 14.87 -1.56 -6.68
N GLU A 74 14.06 -2.54 -7.08
CA GLU A 74 13.45 -3.50 -6.16
C GLU A 74 14.50 -4.34 -5.43
N ARG A 75 15.56 -4.79 -6.11
CA ARG A 75 16.71 -5.45 -5.49
C ARG A 75 17.32 -4.59 -4.39
N ASP A 76 17.55 -3.32 -4.67
CA ASP A 76 18.21 -2.42 -3.72
C ASP A 76 17.32 -2.08 -2.52
N LEU A 77 16.02 -1.85 -2.75
CA LEU A 77 15.03 -1.64 -1.69
C LEU A 77 14.83 -2.90 -0.83
N GLN A 78 14.82 -4.09 -1.43
CA GLN A 78 14.77 -5.34 -0.66
C GLN A 78 16.02 -5.55 0.19
N ARG A 79 17.21 -5.20 -0.33
CA ARG A 79 18.45 -5.23 0.45
C ARG A 79 18.40 -4.25 1.63
N GLU A 80 17.80 -3.07 1.44
CA GLU A 80 17.58 -2.12 2.51
C GLU A 80 16.59 -2.68 3.56
N ALA A 81 15.46 -3.22 3.11
CA ALA A 81 14.45 -3.83 3.98
C ALA A 81 15.02 -5.01 4.77
N GLY A 82 15.83 -5.88 4.15
CA GLY A 82 16.46 -7.03 4.82
C GLY A 82 17.47 -6.67 5.91
N ARG A 83 17.86 -5.39 6.03
CA ARG A 83 18.79 -4.90 7.06
C ARG A 83 18.08 -4.22 8.23
N THR A 84 16.75 -4.13 8.21
CA THR A 84 15.97 -3.53 9.30
C THR A 84 15.80 -4.50 10.46
N ALA A 85 15.59 -3.97 11.66
CA ALA A 85 15.24 -4.77 12.82
C ALA A 85 13.85 -5.41 12.66
N ASP A 86 12.92 -4.71 12.00
CA ASP A 86 11.59 -5.22 11.66
C ASP A 86 11.65 -6.47 10.75
N TYR A 87 12.62 -6.56 9.84
CA TYR A 87 12.81 -7.77 9.04
C TYR A 87 13.21 -8.96 9.92
N ALA A 88 14.21 -8.77 10.78
CA ALA A 88 14.67 -9.80 11.71
C ALA A 88 13.52 -10.25 12.65
N GLU A 89 12.77 -9.29 13.20
CA GLU A 89 11.60 -9.56 14.03
C GLU A 89 10.52 -10.33 13.27
N GLY A 90 10.22 -9.95 12.02
CA GLY A 90 9.27 -10.67 11.18
C GLY A 90 9.67 -12.13 10.97
N VAL A 91 10.95 -12.40 10.70
CA VAL A 91 11.49 -13.76 10.56
C VAL A 91 11.40 -14.54 11.88
N ILE A 92 11.82 -13.95 12.99
CA ILE A 92 11.79 -14.60 14.31
C ILE A 92 10.36 -14.90 14.74
N ALA A 93 9.45 -13.95 14.58
CA ALA A 93 8.04 -14.11 14.93
C ALA A 93 7.37 -15.22 14.10
N PHE A 94 7.69 -15.27 12.79
CA PHE A 94 7.19 -16.32 11.90
C PHE A 94 7.67 -17.71 12.32
N LEU A 95 8.98 -17.88 12.53
CA LEU A 95 9.55 -19.16 13.00
C LEU A 95 9.01 -19.57 14.38
N GLY A 96 8.79 -18.58 15.25
CA GLY A 96 8.21 -18.75 16.58
C GLY A 96 6.69 -18.87 16.63
N LYS A 97 5.99 -18.81 15.48
CA LYS A 97 4.51 -18.84 15.37
C LYS A 97 3.81 -17.84 16.28
N ARG A 98 4.40 -16.65 16.45
CA ARG A 98 3.84 -15.55 17.23
C ARG A 98 3.57 -14.34 16.34
N ARG A 99 2.79 -13.39 16.85
CA ARG A 99 2.59 -12.11 16.18
C ARG A 99 3.88 -11.27 16.25
N PRO A 100 4.33 -10.64 15.15
CA PRO A 100 5.48 -9.75 15.17
C PRO A 100 5.16 -8.41 15.84
N GLU A 101 6.16 -7.81 16.47
CA GLU A 101 6.12 -6.46 17.05
C GLU A 101 7.02 -5.50 16.27
N PHE A 102 6.47 -4.84 15.25
CA PHE A 102 7.22 -3.90 14.43
C PHE A 102 7.41 -2.54 15.13
N ARG A 103 8.59 -1.95 14.94
CA ARG A 103 8.99 -0.64 15.50
C ARG A 103 9.41 0.37 14.43
N GLY A 104 9.37 0.00 13.15
CA GLY A 104 9.67 0.88 12.03
C GLY A 104 11.16 1.10 11.76
N GLN A 105 12.03 0.23 12.29
CA GLN A 105 13.50 0.39 12.24
C GLN A 105 14.16 -0.85 11.64
#